data_AF-A0ABD1C298-F1
#
_entry.id   AF-A0ABD1C298-F1
#
_cell.length_a   1.000
_cell.length_b   1.000
_cell.length_c   1.000
_cell.angle_alpha   90.00
_cell.angle_beta   90.00
_cell.angle_gamma   90.00
#
_symmetry.space_group_name_H-M   'P 1'
#
loop_
_entity.id
_entity.type
_entity.pdbx_description
1 polymer ?
#
loop_
_entity_poly.entity_id
_entity_poly.type
_entity_poly.pdbx_seq_one_letter_code
_entity_poly.pdbx_strand_id
1 'polypeptide(L)' 'MNRVHVHFSCGLPTDGEVISGMRRNVNVLIFLDIKKALEDGIAFYISDNKVILTEGIDGVVPVDYFQKIESWPDRKSIPF' A
#
# COMPACT_ATOMS: atom_id res chain seq x y z
N MET A 1 19.89 1.12 -6.29
CA MET A 1 18.55 1.05 -6.89
C MET A 1 18.22 -0.43 -7.07
N ASN A 2 17.76 -1.09 -6.01
CA ASN A 2 17.34 -2.51 -5.98
C ASN A 2 16.20 -2.61 -4.97
N ARG A 3 15.03 -2.05 -5.30
CA ARG A 3 13.85 -2.25 -4.45
C ARG A 3 13.23 -3.57 -4.87
N VAL A 4 13.35 -4.57 -4.00
CA VAL A 4 12.75 -5.91 -4.16
C VAL A 4 11.38 -5.99 -3.47
N HIS A 5 11.04 -4.98 -2.64
CA HIS A 5 9.83 -4.97 -1.83
C HIS A 5 8.80 -3.97 -2.36
N VAL A 6 7.52 -4.34 -2.23
CA VAL A 6 6.38 -3.44 -2.41
C VAL A 6 6.26 -2.58 -1.16
N HIS A 7 6.24 -1.26 -1.35
CA HIS A 7 6.20 -0.29 -0.25
C HIS A 7 4.80 0.27 -0.08
N PHE A 8 4.35 0.35 1.18
CA PHE A 8 3.06 0.90 1.56
C PHE A 8 3.24 2.12 2.47
N SER A 9 2.33 3.08 2.32
CA SER A 9 2.21 4.22 3.24
C SER A 9 1.23 3.89 4.35
N CYS A 10 1.53 4.34 5.57
CA CYS A 10 0.64 4.23 6.73
C CYS A 10 -0.38 5.37 6.82
N GLY A 11 -0.26 6.40 5.98
CA GLY A 11 -1.15 7.57 5.95
C GLY A 11 -1.54 7.99 4.53
N LEU A 12 -2.44 8.97 4.42
CA LEU A 12 -2.95 9.52 3.17
C LEU A 12 -2.10 10.70 2.65
N PRO A 13 -2.18 11.08 1.36
CA PRO A 13 -1.31 12.12 0.79
C PRO A 13 -1.41 13.50 1.48
N THR A 14 -2.49 13.76 2.22
CA THR A 14 -2.74 14.98 2.99
C THR A 14 -2.41 14.86 4.48
N ASP A 15 -2.15 13.66 4.99
CA ASP A 15 -1.78 13.49 6.38
C ASP A 15 -0.35 14.03 6.54
N GLY A 16 -0.15 14.99 7.43
CA GLY A 16 1.17 15.58 7.71
C GLY A 16 2.22 14.57 8.19
N GLU A 17 1.78 13.35 8.51
CA GLU A 17 2.58 12.20 8.92
C GLU A 17 3.16 11.39 7.75
N VAL A 18 2.75 11.64 6.49
CA VAL A 18 3.35 10.98 5.32
C VAL A 18 4.67 11.67 4.96
N ILE A 19 5.70 11.34 5.74
CA ILE A 19 7.07 11.86 5.59
C ILE A 19 7.79 11.15 4.43
N SER A 20 7.44 9.89 4.14
CA SER A 20 8.06 9.10 3.07
C SER A 20 7.11 8.06 2.47
N GLY A 21 7.21 7.82 1.16
CA GLY A 21 6.54 6.69 0.49
C GLY A 21 5.45 7.05 -0.52
N MET A 22 4.74 8.18 -0.37
CA MET A 22 3.64 8.56 -1.28
C MET A 22 3.89 9.89 -1.96
N ARG A 23 3.78 9.90 -3.29
CA ARG A 23 3.91 11.13 -4.09
C ARG A 23 2.66 11.99 -3.95
N ARG A 24 2.82 13.30 -3.98
CA ARG A 24 1.67 14.24 -3.90
C ARG A 24 0.77 14.19 -5.15
N ASN A 25 1.30 13.71 -6.28
CA ASN A 25 0.60 13.64 -7.56
C ASN A 25 0.03 12.25 -7.87
N VAL A 26 -0.32 11.45 -6.87
CA VAL A 26 -1.05 10.20 -7.09
C VAL A 26 -2.47 10.48 -7.60
N ASN A 27 -3.00 9.57 -8.40
CA ASN A 27 -4.38 9.63 -8.91
C ASN A 27 -5.27 8.54 -8.33
N VAL A 28 -4.67 7.51 -7.72
CA VAL A 28 -5.35 6.33 -7.22
C VAL A 28 -4.72 5.90 -5.90
N LEU A 29 -5.57 5.48 -4.97
CA LEU A 29 -5.20 4.89 -3.69
C LEU A 29 -5.74 3.47 -3.65
N ILE A 30 -4.86 2.52 -3.38
CA ILE A 30 -5.20 1.11 -3.23
C ILE A 30 -5.03 0.76 -1.76
N PHE A 31 -6.11 0.29 -1.14
CA PHE A 31 -6.13 -0.16 0.24
C PHE A 31 -6.03 -1.68 0.27
N LEU A 32 -5.15 -2.20 1.10
CA LEU A 32 -4.89 -3.63 1.23
C LEU A 32 -5.57 -4.19 2.48
N ASP A 33 -6.21 -5.33 2.35
CA ASP A 33 -6.64 -6.15 3.48
C ASP A 33 -5.42 -6.89 4.06
N ILE A 34 -4.72 -6.20 4.96
CA ILE A 34 -3.54 -6.75 5.62
C ILE A 34 -3.89 -7.99 6.45
N LYS A 35 -5.10 -8.05 7.03
CA LYS A 35 -5.51 -9.19 7.84
C LYS A 35 -5.59 -10.44 6.98
N LYS A 36 -6.29 -10.37 5.84
CA LYS A 36 -6.38 -11.49 4.89
C LYS A 36 -5.00 -11.90 4.37
N ALA A 37 -4.16 -10.93 4.01
CA ALA A 37 -2.81 -11.19 3.52
C ALA A 37 -1.93 -11.92 4.56
N LEU A 38 -2.01 -11.51 5.83
CA LEU A 38 -1.29 -12.17 6.93
C LEU A 38 -1.81 -13.59 7.20
N GLU A 39 -3.13 -13.81 7.14
CA GLU A 39 -3.76 -15.13 7.30
C GLU A 39 -3.33 -16.11 6.19
N ASP A 40 -3.15 -15.60 4.97
CA ASP A 40 -2.64 -16.36 3.82
C ASP A 40 -1.09 -16.52 3.82
N GLY A 41 -0.41 -15.98 4.82
CA GLY A 41 1.03 -16.16 5.04
C GLY A 41 1.94 -15.13 4.37
N ILE A 42 1.40 -14.01 3.86
CA ILE A 42 2.21 -12.91 3.31
C ILE A 42 2.87 -12.14 4.45
N ALA A 43 4.20 -12.08 4.43
CA ALA A 43 4.96 -11.34 5.44
C ALA A 43 4.95 -9.83 5.17
N PHE A 44 4.73 -9.05 6.23
CA PHE A 44 4.88 -7.60 6.22
C PHE A 44 5.92 -7.16 7.25
N TYR A 45 6.66 -6.12 6.91
CA TYR A 45 7.72 -5.55 7.72
C TYR A 45 7.49 -4.06 7.89
N ILE A 46 7.91 -3.51 9.04
CA ILE A 46 7.91 -2.07 9.28
C ILE A 46 9.37 -1.63 9.33
N SER A 47 9.75 -0.71 8.46
CA SER A 47 11.07 -0.09 8.49
C SER A 47 11.19 0.95 9.61
N ASP A 48 12.42 1.35 9.94
CA ASP A 48 12.69 2.39 10.94
C ASP A 48 11.97 3.72 10.67
N ASN A 49 11.72 4.02 9.39
CA ASN A 49 10.98 5.21 8.95
C ASN A 49 9.45 5.00 8.94
N LYS A 50 8.94 3.96 9.62
CA LYS A 50 7.53 3.60 9.71
C LYS A 50 6.85 3.30 8.36
N VAL A 51 7.64 2.99 7.32
CA VAL A 51 7.12 2.51 6.03
C VAL A 51 6.89 1.01 6.13
N ILE A 52 5.71 0.55 5.69
CA ILE A 52 5.36 -0.86 5.62
C ILE A 52 5.88 -1.45 4.31
N LEU A 53 6.41 -2.67 4.36
CA LEU A 53 7.07 -3.36 3.24
C LEU A 53 6.57 -4.79 3.17
N THR A 54 6.49 -5.36 1.97
CA THR A 54 6.33 -6.80 1.75
C THR A 54 7.15 -7.24 0.55
N GLU A 55 7.62 -8.49 0.56
CA GLU A 55 8.15 -9.14 -0.64
C GLU A 55 7.04 -9.48 -1.64
N GLY A 56 5.80 -9.59 -1.17
CA GLY A 56 4.69 -10.10 -1.96
C GLY A 56 4.89 -11.57 -2.34
N ILE A 57 4.09 -12.02 -3.30
CA ILE A 57 4.20 -13.32 -3.93
C ILE A 57 4.90 -13.08 -5.28
N ASP A 58 6.10 -13.63 -5.44
CA ASP A 58 6.95 -13.40 -6.62
C ASP A 58 7.16 -11.90 -6.94
N GLY A 59 7.26 -11.06 -5.90
CA GLY A 59 7.46 -9.62 -6.04
C GLY A 59 6.17 -8.80 -6.24
N VAL A 60 4.99 -9.43 -6.19
CA VAL A 60 3.69 -8.81 -6.48
C VAL A 60 2.70 -9.04 -5.35
N VAL A 61 1.82 -8.07 -5.11
CA VAL A 61 0.66 -8.25 -4.21
C VAL A 61 -0.59 -8.45 -5.06
N PRO A 62 -1.21 -9.66 -5.05
CA PRO A 62 -2.39 -9.94 -5.84
C PRO A 62 -3.59 -9.03 -5.52
N VAL A 63 -4.46 -8.85 -6.51
CA VAL A 63 -5.70 -8.08 -6.39
C VAL A 63 -6.67 -8.69 -5.37
N ASP A 64 -6.57 -9.98 -5.08
CA ASP A 64 -7.40 -10.67 -4.08
C ASP A 64 -7.26 -10.11 -2.66
N TYR A 65 -6.17 -9.38 -2.40
CA TYR A 65 -5.91 -8.71 -1.13
C TYR A 65 -6.35 -7.25 -1.13
N PHE A 66 -6.92 -6.73 -2.22
CA PHE A 66 -7.39 -5.36 -2.26
C PHE A 66 -8.70 -5.26 -1.49
N GLN A 67 -8.72 -4.34 -0.53
CA GLN A 67 -9.91 -4.02 0.23
C GLN A 67 -10.77 -2.97 -0.49
N LYS A 68 -10.12 -1.99 -1.12
CA LYS A 68 -10.78 -0.87 -1.80
C LYS A 68 -9.80 -0.18 -2.74
N ILE A 69 -10.31 0.35 -3.85
CA ILE A 69 -9.60 1.31 -4.69
C ILE A 69 -10.38 2.63 -4.72
N GLU A 70 -9.69 3.75 -4.54
CA GLU A 70 -10.26 5.08 -4.65
C GLU A 70 -9.48 5.94 -5.65
N SER A 71 -10.18 6.78 -6.39
CA SER A 71 -9.55 7.90 -7.08
C SER A 71 -9.10 8.98 -6.08
N TRP A 72 -8.10 9.75 -6.46
CA TRP A 72 -7.58 10.86 -5.68
C TRP A 72 -7.41 12.10 -6.57
N PRO A 73 -7.82 13.30 -6.11
CA PRO A 73 -8.31 13.62 -4.76
C PRO A 73 -9.83 13.48 -4.56
N ASP A 74 -10.59 13.10 -5.59
CA ASP A 74 -12.06 13.10 -5.55
C ASP A 74 -12.70 11.91 -4.81
N ARG A 75 -11.90 10.93 -4.34
CA ARG A 75 -12.32 9.85 -3.43
C ARG A 75 -13.44 8.96 -3.97
N LYS A 76 -13.58 8.81 -5.29
CA LYS A 76 -14.59 7.92 -5.87
C LYS A 76 -14.10 6.49 -5.81
N SER A 77 -14.99 5.57 -5.44
CA SER A 77 -14.71 4.13 -5.50
C SER A 77 -14.47 3.69 -6.95
N ILE A 78 -13.40 2.92 -7.17
CA ILE A 78 -13.06 2.32 -8.46
C ILE A 78 -13.29 0.80 -8.34
N PRO A 79 -14.08 0.16 -9.23
CA PRO A 79 -14.26 -1.29 -9.24
C PRO A 79 -12.99 -2.02 -9.70
N PHE A 80 -12.78 -3.24 -9.19
CA PHE A 80 -11.64 -4.12 -9.49
C PHE A 80 -12.03 -5.59 -9.40
#